data_AF-A0A069S2G6-F1
#
_entry.id   AF-A0A069S2G6-F1
#
_cell.length_a   1.000
_cell.length_b   1.000
_cell.length_c   1.000
_cell.angle_alpha   90.00
_cell.angle_beta   90.00
_cell.angle_gamma   90.00
#
_symmetry.space_group_name_H-M   'P 1'
#
loop_
_entity.id
_entity.type
_entity.pdbx_description
1 polymer ?
#
loop_
_entity_poly.entity_id
_entity_poly.type
_entity_poly.pdbx_seq_one_letter_code
_entity_poly.pdbx_strand_id
1 'polypeptide(L)'
;MTKNIGKSIRTRLLNLAKEEKQEYMKVLVRYLHERLLFRISASPYKCHFLLKGSSLLFALDGFKARPTIDIDLLGDRISNDRENLKEVFQKVCGIECDEDGVTFDAASLELEPIAVEKKYPGTCVKVVAHLDTIVQQVSVDIGFGDVVTPYPLSLDYPLLLPDVPAVELYAYSLETLIAEKFHAMVDRDESNSRMKDFFDVYQLFTNHEIDRDLLAEAISSTFKNRNMPYRENLALFTDEFATDTMRNMGWKAFLKKIRWKEQIDFSVVMKCIKENLQVYWDKKAW
;
A
#
# COMPACT_ATOMS: atom_id res chain seq x y z
N MET A 1 14.51 32.62 20.77
CA MET A 1 14.32 32.39 19.32
C MET A 1 13.42 31.19 19.16
N THR A 2 12.16 31.38 18.75
CA THR A 2 11.23 30.29 18.44
C THR A 2 11.81 29.50 17.28
N LYS A 3 12.20 28.25 17.53
CA LYS A 3 12.72 27.34 16.51
C LYS A 3 11.59 27.09 15.52
N ASN A 4 11.71 27.56 14.27
CA ASN A 4 10.72 27.24 13.24
C ASN A 4 10.88 25.75 12.89
N ILE A 5 10.08 24.89 13.54
CA ILE A 5 10.13 23.43 13.41
C ILE A 5 9.88 23.03 11.96
N GLY A 6 8.85 23.57 11.32
CA GLY A 6 8.53 23.28 9.91
C GLY A 6 9.72 23.53 8.98
N LYS A 7 10.41 24.68 9.11
CA LYS A 7 11.62 24.99 8.31
C LYS A 7 12.76 23.99 8.59
N SER A 8 12.92 23.59 9.85
CA SER A 8 13.90 22.58 10.25
C SER A 8 13.61 21.23 9.61
N ILE A 9 12.36 20.75 9.71
CA ILE A 9 11.89 19.51 9.10
C ILE A 9 12.08 19.54 7.59
N ARG A 10 11.64 20.60 6.92
CA ARG A 10 11.83 20.81 5.47
C ARG A 10 13.30 20.67 5.07
N THR A 11 14.21 21.26 5.82
CA THR A 11 15.65 21.21 5.56
C THR A 11 16.19 19.78 5.73
N ARG A 12 15.76 19.07 6.76
CA ARG A 12 16.13 17.67 7.01
C ARG A 12 15.62 16.74 5.90
N LEU A 13 14.39 16.93 5.43
CA LEU A 13 13.83 16.15 4.31
C LEU A 13 14.59 16.41 3.01
N LEU A 14 15.03 17.65 2.75
CA LEU A 14 15.90 17.97 1.60
C LEU A 14 17.24 17.24 1.67
N ASN A 15 17.84 17.15 2.87
CA ASN A 15 19.09 16.43 3.06
C ASN A 15 18.91 14.92 2.90
N LEU A 16 17.84 14.36 3.50
CA LEU A 16 17.49 12.96 3.37
C LEU A 16 17.26 12.56 1.91
N ALA A 17 16.57 13.40 1.13
CA ALA A 17 16.38 13.15 -0.30
C ALA A 17 17.70 13.07 -1.08
N LYS A 18 18.69 13.90 -0.73
CA LYS A 18 20.02 13.86 -1.36
C LYS A 18 20.80 12.60 -0.95
N GLU A 19 20.77 12.26 0.32
CA GLU A 19 21.44 11.08 0.88
C GLU A 19 20.91 9.79 0.25
N GLU A 20 19.58 9.64 0.23
CA GLU A 20 18.89 8.46 -0.31
C GLU A 20 18.80 8.46 -1.85
N LYS A 21 19.34 9.51 -2.50
CA LYS A 21 19.26 9.74 -3.96
C LYS A 21 17.82 9.64 -4.48
N GLN A 22 16.88 10.17 -3.70
CA GLN A 22 15.46 10.22 -3.99
C GLN A 22 15.05 11.60 -4.49
N GLU A 23 13.96 11.64 -5.23
CA GLU A 23 13.33 12.90 -5.61
C GLU A 23 12.68 13.55 -4.39
N TYR A 24 13.01 14.82 -4.12
CA TYR A 24 12.58 15.52 -2.91
C TYR A 24 11.06 15.47 -2.68
N MET A 25 10.27 15.67 -3.73
CA MET A 25 8.80 15.61 -3.62
C MET A 25 8.29 14.25 -3.14
N LYS A 26 8.97 13.15 -3.48
CA LYS A 26 8.58 11.81 -2.99
C LYS A 26 8.89 11.65 -1.51
N VAL A 27 10.02 12.17 -1.04
CA VAL A 27 10.39 12.14 0.38
C VAL A 27 9.43 13.01 1.19
N LEU A 28 9.10 14.20 0.67
CA LEU A 28 8.12 15.11 1.26
C LEU A 28 6.74 14.45 1.40
N VAL A 29 6.17 13.91 0.31
CA VAL A 29 4.86 13.25 0.35
C VAL A 29 4.86 12.06 1.31
N ARG A 30 5.92 11.24 1.31
CA ARG A 30 6.06 10.13 2.28
C ARG A 30 6.07 10.62 3.72
N TYR A 31 6.75 11.73 4.01
CA TYR A 31 6.73 12.32 5.34
C TYR A 31 5.34 12.80 5.72
N LEU A 32 4.63 13.50 4.82
CA LEU A 32 3.25 13.92 5.08
C LEU A 32 2.33 12.72 5.32
N HIS A 33 2.50 11.62 4.59
CA HIS A 33 1.79 10.37 4.82
C HIS A 33 2.12 9.75 6.18
N GLU A 34 3.39 9.65 6.52
CA GLU A 34 3.86 9.17 7.82
C GLU A 34 3.23 9.97 8.97
N ARG A 35 3.12 11.30 8.81
CA ARG A 35 2.51 12.19 9.80
C ARG A 35 0.97 12.12 9.82
N LEU A 36 0.32 11.79 8.71
CA LEU A 36 -1.11 11.47 8.72
C LEU A 36 -1.39 10.12 9.41
N LEU A 37 -0.53 9.12 9.15
CA LEU A 37 -0.55 7.83 9.82
C LEU A 37 -0.31 7.97 11.33
N PHE A 38 0.59 8.86 11.75
CA PHE A 38 0.75 9.22 13.17
C PHE A 38 -0.59 9.66 13.78
N ARG A 39 -1.31 10.57 13.12
CA ARG A 39 -2.60 11.07 13.62
C ARG A 39 -3.66 9.97 13.67
N ILE A 40 -3.68 9.06 12.70
CA ILE A 40 -4.52 7.85 12.77
C ILE A 40 -4.14 7.01 14.00
N SER A 41 -2.84 6.76 14.22
CA SER A 41 -2.35 5.96 15.35
C SER A 41 -2.65 6.57 16.72
N ALA A 42 -2.60 7.90 16.82
CA ALA A 42 -2.89 8.64 18.05
C ALA A 42 -4.40 8.84 18.28
N SER A 43 -5.24 8.53 17.28
CA SER A 43 -6.68 8.69 17.38
C SER A 43 -7.38 7.47 18.00
N PRO A 44 -8.61 7.63 18.50
CA PRO A 44 -9.47 6.50 18.87
C PRO A 44 -9.76 5.54 17.70
N TYR A 45 -9.45 5.93 16.46
CA TYR A 45 -9.72 5.17 15.25
C TYR A 45 -8.58 4.23 14.83
N LYS A 46 -7.46 4.18 15.58
CA LYS A 46 -6.31 3.31 15.28
C LYS A 46 -6.70 1.86 14.94
N CYS A 47 -7.61 1.27 15.73
CA CYS A 47 -8.02 -0.12 15.55
C CYS A 47 -8.99 -0.36 14.36
N HIS A 48 -9.45 0.72 13.71
CA HIS A 48 -10.37 0.67 12.57
C HIS A 48 -9.68 0.79 11.22
N PHE A 49 -8.38 1.05 11.20
CA PHE A 49 -7.62 1.23 9.96
C PHE A 49 -6.39 0.33 9.95
N LEU A 50 -6.34 -0.58 8.98
CA LEU A 50 -5.23 -1.50 8.82
C LEU A 50 -4.39 -1.12 7.60
N LEU A 51 -3.08 -0.97 7.79
CA LEU A 51 -2.15 -0.70 6.71
C LEU A 51 -2.04 -1.89 5.76
N LYS A 52 -2.20 -1.63 4.46
CA LYS A 52 -2.09 -2.64 3.41
C LYS A 52 -1.33 -2.10 2.20
N GLY A 53 -1.39 -2.86 1.11
CA GLY A 53 -0.97 -2.41 -0.20
C GLY A 53 0.49 -1.95 -0.24
N SER A 54 0.71 -0.84 -0.94
CA SER A 54 2.05 -0.32 -1.19
C SER A 54 2.66 0.44 -0.01
N SER A 55 1.83 0.96 0.88
CA SER A 55 2.28 1.60 2.12
C SER A 55 2.88 0.58 3.08
N LEU A 56 2.31 -0.62 3.16
CA LEU A 56 2.90 -1.73 3.92
C LEU A 56 4.26 -2.15 3.33
N LEU A 57 4.38 -2.25 2.00
CA LEU A 57 5.67 -2.56 1.37
C LEU A 57 6.76 -1.53 1.73
N PHE A 58 6.41 -0.24 1.78
CA PHE A 58 7.36 0.76 2.25
C PHE A 58 7.72 0.58 3.73
N ALA A 59 6.76 0.23 4.57
CA ALA A 59 7.03 -0.01 5.98
C ALA A 59 8.06 -1.13 6.21
N LEU A 60 8.07 -2.13 5.32
CA LEU A 60 8.98 -3.27 5.37
C LEU A 60 10.36 -2.98 4.73
N ASP A 61 10.35 -2.38 3.54
CA ASP A 61 11.56 -2.30 2.70
C ASP A 61 12.17 -0.89 2.60
N GLY A 62 11.53 0.11 3.20
CA GLY A 62 11.96 1.50 3.11
C GLY A 62 12.11 1.96 1.65
N PHE A 63 13.19 2.68 1.34
CA PHE A 63 13.45 3.17 -0.02
C PHE A 63 13.78 2.07 -1.06
N LYS A 64 13.87 0.80 -0.65
CA LYS A 64 13.94 -0.33 -1.58
C LYS A 64 12.57 -0.70 -2.13
N ALA A 65 11.46 -0.36 -1.44
CA ALA A 65 10.13 -0.51 -2.03
C ALA A 65 9.96 0.44 -3.22
N ARG A 66 9.16 0.02 -4.21
CA ARG A 66 8.76 0.93 -5.29
C ARG A 66 8.07 2.17 -4.72
N PRO A 67 8.17 3.34 -5.38
CA PRO A 67 7.43 4.52 -4.97
C PRO A 67 5.92 4.26 -4.85
N THR A 68 5.33 4.76 -3.75
CA THR A 68 3.88 4.90 -3.58
C THR A 68 3.49 6.38 -3.60
N ILE A 69 2.28 6.65 -4.08
CA ILE A 69 1.69 7.99 -4.18
C ILE A 69 0.63 8.19 -3.11
N ASP A 70 0.04 7.10 -2.57
CA ASP A 70 -1.13 7.11 -1.70
C ASP A 70 -0.89 6.22 -0.48
N ILE A 71 -1.68 6.44 0.57
CA ILE A 71 -1.79 5.49 1.70
C ILE A 71 -2.87 4.46 1.36
N ASP A 72 -2.55 3.17 1.42
CA ASP A 72 -3.54 2.09 1.27
C ASP A 72 -3.97 1.57 2.65
N LEU A 73 -5.26 1.71 3.01
CA LEU A 73 -5.84 1.21 4.25
C LEU A 73 -7.02 0.26 4.01
N LEU A 74 -7.24 -0.68 4.93
CA LEU A 74 -8.52 -1.36 5.10
C LEU A 74 -9.29 -0.66 6.22
N GLY A 75 -10.54 -0.29 5.96
CA GLY A 75 -11.51 0.02 7.02
C GLY A 75 -12.02 -1.26 7.68
N ASP A 76 -11.71 -1.45 8.95
CA ASP A 76 -12.15 -2.57 9.79
C ASP A 76 -13.14 -2.10 10.85
N ARG A 77 -14.28 -2.79 10.98
CA ARG A 77 -15.34 -2.48 11.96
C ARG A 77 -15.75 -0.99 11.97
N ILE A 78 -15.74 -0.35 10.80
CA ILE A 78 -16.10 1.05 10.58
C ILE A 78 -17.03 1.15 9.37
N SER A 79 -17.92 2.14 9.40
CA SER A 79 -18.85 2.39 8.28
C SER A 79 -18.08 2.79 7.02
N ASN A 80 -18.52 2.29 5.87
CA ASN A 80 -18.08 2.77 4.55
C ASN A 80 -18.90 3.97 4.05
N ASP A 81 -19.78 4.51 4.90
CA ASP A 81 -20.49 5.77 4.63
C ASP A 81 -19.49 6.94 4.60
N ARG A 82 -19.53 7.71 3.51
CA ARG A 82 -18.57 8.82 3.29
C ARG A 82 -18.74 9.94 4.31
N GLU A 83 -19.94 10.19 4.79
CA GLU A 83 -20.18 11.29 5.72
C GLU A 83 -19.63 10.92 7.10
N ASN A 84 -19.79 9.66 7.51
CA ASN A 84 -19.11 9.12 8.68
C ASN A 84 -17.57 9.16 8.54
N LEU A 85 -17.03 8.73 7.40
CA LEU A 85 -15.58 8.79 7.17
C LEU A 85 -15.06 10.23 7.18
N LYS A 86 -15.82 11.20 6.67
CA LYS A 86 -15.47 12.61 6.72
C LYS A 86 -15.37 13.11 8.15
N GLU A 87 -16.33 12.80 9.02
CA GLU A 87 -16.26 13.16 10.44
C GLU A 87 -15.07 12.52 11.15
N VAL A 88 -14.76 11.27 10.82
CA VAL A 88 -13.61 10.54 11.36
C VAL A 88 -12.30 11.23 10.96
N PHE A 89 -12.13 11.53 9.67
CA PHE A 89 -10.93 12.19 9.18
C PHE A 89 -10.81 13.65 9.64
N GLN A 90 -11.91 14.36 9.86
CA GLN A 90 -11.88 15.68 10.51
C GLN A 90 -11.26 15.61 11.90
N LYS A 91 -11.64 14.60 12.70
CA LYS A 91 -11.07 14.39 14.04
C LYS A 91 -9.61 13.95 13.99
N VAL A 92 -9.25 13.07 13.05
CA VAL A 92 -7.86 12.64 12.82
C VAL A 92 -6.98 13.83 12.44
N CYS A 93 -7.41 14.63 11.45
CA CYS A 93 -6.65 15.81 11.01
C CYS A 93 -6.54 16.89 12.09
N GLY A 94 -7.50 16.95 13.02
CA GLY A 94 -7.47 17.87 14.17
C GLY A 94 -6.52 17.48 15.30
N ILE A 95 -5.84 16.33 15.22
CA ILE A 95 -4.81 15.95 16.20
C ILE A 95 -3.54 16.78 15.93
N GLU A 96 -3.20 17.64 16.90
CA GLU A 96 -2.04 18.51 16.86
C GLU A 96 -0.75 17.76 17.24
N CYS A 97 0.36 18.14 16.59
CA CYS A 97 1.68 17.58 16.84
C CYS A 97 2.77 18.57 16.41
N ASP A 98 3.05 19.57 17.25
CA ASP A 98 4.01 20.62 16.92
C ASP A 98 5.41 20.10 16.57
N GLU A 99 5.81 18.97 17.16
CA GLU A 99 7.11 18.32 16.97
C GLU A 99 7.37 17.89 15.52
N ASP A 100 6.32 17.58 14.75
CA ASP A 100 6.45 17.14 13.36
C ASP A 100 6.38 18.27 12.32
N GLY A 101 5.97 19.46 12.76
CA GLY A 101 5.88 20.67 11.92
C GLY A 101 4.82 20.59 10.81
N VAL A 102 3.89 19.63 10.86
CA VAL A 102 2.83 19.42 9.88
C VAL A 102 1.48 19.82 10.44
N THR A 103 0.67 20.49 9.64
CA THR A 103 -0.77 20.67 9.92
C THR A 103 -1.61 20.17 8.75
N PHE A 104 -2.80 19.66 9.04
CA PHE A 104 -3.76 19.21 8.03
C PHE A 104 -4.98 20.11 8.06
N ASP A 105 -5.37 20.66 6.91
CA ASP A 105 -6.56 21.49 6.80
C ASP A 105 -7.81 20.60 6.72
N ALA A 106 -8.46 20.36 7.85
CA ALA A 106 -9.68 19.56 7.93
C ALA A 106 -10.85 20.16 7.12
N ALA A 107 -10.84 21.46 6.80
CA ALA A 107 -11.86 22.07 5.95
C ALA A 107 -11.69 21.71 4.47
N SER A 108 -10.47 21.32 4.06
CA SER A 108 -10.14 20.88 2.70
C SER A 108 -10.49 19.41 2.40
N LEU A 109 -11.11 18.69 3.34
CA LEU A 109 -11.41 17.26 3.20
C LEU A 109 -12.39 16.98 2.05
N GLU A 110 -11.89 16.26 1.06
CA GLU A 110 -12.64 15.76 -0.09
C GLU A 110 -12.66 14.23 -0.09
N LEU A 111 -13.83 13.62 -0.30
CA LEU A 111 -14.02 12.18 -0.29
C LEU A 111 -14.61 11.72 -1.62
N GLU A 112 -13.88 10.88 -2.34
CA GLU A 112 -14.28 10.35 -3.65
C GLU A 112 -14.45 8.83 -3.59
N PRO A 113 -15.49 8.27 -4.23
CA PRO A 113 -15.65 6.83 -4.30
C PRO A 113 -14.58 6.23 -5.21
N ILE A 114 -14.01 5.10 -4.80
CA ILE A 114 -13.04 4.32 -5.59
C ILE A 114 -13.49 2.87 -5.69
N ALA A 115 -13.03 2.17 -6.73
CA ALA A 115 -13.39 0.77 -6.97
C ALA A 115 -14.92 0.52 -6.90
N VAL A 116 -15.69 1.39 -7.55
CA VAL A 116 -17.17 1.42 -7.51
C VAL A 116 -17.81 0.14 -8.05
N GLU A 117 -17.06 -0.66 -8.79
CA GLU A 117 -17.45 -1.97 -9.29
C GLU A 117 -17.45 -3.07 -8.22
N LYS A 118 -16.82 -2.86 -7.06
CA LYS A 118 -16.75 -3.85 -5.99
C LYS A 118 -18.05 -3.87 -5.18
N LYS A 119 -18.33 -5.03 -4.55
CA LYS A 119 -19.43 -5.21 -3.58
C LYS A 119 -19.44 -4.13 -2.49
N TYR A 120 -18.26 -3.78 -1.99
CA TYR A 120 -18.05 -2.65 -1.08
C TYR A 120 -17.12 -1.65 -1.78
N PRO A 121 -17.67 -0.54 -2.31
CA PRO A 121 -16.87 0.54 -2.85
C PRO A 121 -15.93 1.10 -1.77
N GLY A 122 -14.71 1.42 -2.19
CA GLY A 122 -13.76 2.12 -1.33
C GLY A 122 -13.99 3.63 -1.35
N THR A 123 -13.23 4.34 -0.52
CA THR A 123 -13.22 5.80 -0.48
C THR A 123 -11.78 6.32 -0.52
N CYS A 124 -11.49 7.23 -1.43
CA CYS A 124 -10.27 8.03 -1.43
C CYS A 124 -10.54 9.31 -0.63
N VAL A 125 -9.81 9.50 0.46
CA VAL A 125 -9.83 10.72 1.27
C VAL A 125 -8.66 11.59 0.85
N LYS A 126 -8.94 12.83 0.46
CA LYS A 126 -7.94 13.84 0.10
C LYS A 126 -7.95 14.96 1.13
N VAL A 127 -6.77 15.41 1.53
CA VAL A 127 -6.60 16.51 2.49
C VAL A 127 -5.37 17.33 2.14
N VAL A 128 -5.45 18.65 2.33
CA VAL A 128 -4.31 19.55 2.19
C VAL A 128 -3.49 19.52 3.47
N ALA A 129 -2.20 19.26 3.31
CA ALA A 129 -1.20 19.33 4.36
C ALA A 129 -0.28 20.54 4.17
N HIS A 130 0.11 21.15 5.29
CA HIS A 130 1.02 22.28 5.34
C HIS A 130 2.30 21.90 6.07
N LEU A 131 3.44 22.34 5.55
CA LEU A 131 4.75 22.19 6.18
C LEU A 131 5.62 23.40 5.81
N ASP A 132 5.92 24.28 6.78
CA ASP A 132 6.59 25.56 6.50
C ASP A 132 5.83 26.35 5.42
N THR A 133 6.46 26.67 4.27
CA THR A 133 5.79 27.36 3.15
C THR A 133 5.18 26.39 2.13
N ILE A 134 5.19 25.08 2.39
CA ILE A 134 4.73 24.05 1.46
C ILE A 134 3.24 23.79 1.72
N VAL A 135 2.48 23.71 0.63
CA VAL A 135 1.08 23.28 0.61
C VAL A 135 0.99 22.10 -0.34
N GLN A 136 0.59 20.93 0.17
CA GLN A 136 0.57 19.69 -0.60
C GLN A 136 -0.67 18.89 -0.25
N GLN A 137 -1.44 18.51 -1.26
CA GLN A 137 -2.54 17.57 -1.09
C GLN A 137 -1.99 16.14 -0.97
N VAL A 138 -2.49 15.39 -0.01
CA VAL A 138 -2.21 13.95 0.19
C VAL A 138 -3.50 13.14 0.16
N SER A 139 -3.38 11.85 -0.13
CA SER A 139 -4.51 10.94 -0.33
C SER A 139 -4.37 9.64 0.44
N VAL A 140 -5.52 9.14 0.92
CA VAL A 140 -5.68 7.86 1.61
C VAL A 140 -6.78 7.07 0.92
N ASP A 141 -6.43 5.94 0.33
CA ASP A 141 -7.36 5.00 -0.25
C ASP A 141 -7.79 3.97 0.80
N ILE A 142 -9.09 3.96 1.11
CA ILE A 142 -9.70 3.08 2.10
C ILE A 142 -10.53 2.03 1.38
N GLY A 143 -10.06 0.78 1.40
CA GLY A 143 -10.82 -0.38 0.98
C GLY A 143 -11.69 -0.94 2.10
N PHE A 144 -12.68 -1.76 1.75
CA PHE A 144 -13.59 -2.39 2.71
C PHE A 144 -13.88 -3.85 2.33
N GLY A 145 -14.20 -4.66 3.34
CA GLY A 145 -14.73 -6.02 3.16
C GLY A 145 -13.69 -7.09 2.82
N ASP A 146 -12.39 -6.78 2.92
CA ASP A 146 -11.34 -7.79 2.84
C ASP A 146 -11.20 -8.53 4.18
N VAL A 147 -10.70 -9.77 4.13
CA VAL A 147 -10.40 -10.60 5.30
C VAL A 147 -8.89 -10.59 5.51
N VAL A 148 -8.46 -10.46 6.76
CA VAL A 148 -7.05 -10.50 7.16
C VAL A 148 -6.76 -11.82 7.85
N THR A 149 -5.71 -12.52 7.41
CA THR A 149 -5.30 -13.83 7.94
C THR A 149 -3.85 -13.74 8.43
N PRO A 150 -3.52 -14.14 9.67
CA PRO A 150 -4.40 -14.79 10.64
C PRO A 150 -5.26 -13.78 11.42
N TYR A 151 -4.73 -12.58 11.63
CA TYR A 151 -5.37 -11.41 12.24
C TYR A 151 -4.48 -10.18 11.97
N PRO A 152 -4.96 -8.95 12.19
CA PRO A 152 -4.15 -7.75 12.01
C PRO A 152 -2.93 -7.74 12.93
N LEU A 153 -1.76 -7.44 12.37
CA LEU A 153 -0.48 -7.45 13.10
C LEU A 153 -0.11 -6.03 13.53
N SER A 154 0.47 -5.87 14.72
CA SER A 154 1.04 -4.59 15.14
C SER A 154 2.25 -4.26 14.28
N LEU A 155 2.37 -3.00 13.87
CA LEU A 155 3.44 -2.49 13.03
C LEU A 155 3.94 -1.15 13.56
N ASP A 156 5.22 -1.12 13.93
CA ASP A 156 5.96 0.11 14.14
C ASP A 156 6.38 0.66 12.77
N TYR A 157 5.64 1.66 12.28
CA TYR A 157 5.88 2.22 10.95
C TYR A 157 7.17 3.04 10.95
N PRO A 158 8.07 2.82 9.97
CA PRO A 158 9.40 3.44 9.99
C PRO A 158 9.32 4.95 9.86
N LEU A 159 10.14 5.63 10.65
CA LEU A 159 10.25 7.08 10.64
C LEU A 159 11.31 7.55 9.65
N LEU A 160 10.97 8.54 8.83
CA LEU A 160 11.95 9.21 7.96
C LEU A 160 12.91 10.10 8.77
N LEU A 161 12.48 10.63 9.91
CA LEU A 161 13.27 11.47 10.80
C LEU A 161 13.23 10.90 12.22
N PRO A 162 14.35 10.82 12.96
CA PRO A 162 14.41 10.16 14.26
C PRO A 162 13.76 10.93 15.42
N ASP A 163 13.53 12.25 15.29
CA ASP A 163 13.08 13.12 16.38
C ASP A 163 11.62 13.57 16.21
N VAL A 164 10.76 12.67 15.75
CA VAL A 164 9.31 12.89 15.66
C VAL A 164 8.57 11.74 16.33
N PRO A 165 7.33 11.94 16.80
CA PRO A 165 6.57 10.87 17.44
C PRO A 165 6.43 9.61 16.58
N ALA A 166 6.58 8.46 17.25
CA ALA A 166 6.47 7.14 16.66
C ALA A 166 5.06 6.85 16.14
N VAL A 167 4.97 5.95 15.16
CA VAL A 167 3.72 5.60 14.50
C VAL A 167 3.49 4.10 14.67
N GLU A 168 2.49 3.74 15.48
CA GLU A 168 2.15 2.35 15.76
C GLU A 168 0.77 2.04 15.20
N LEU A 169 0.70 1.15 14.22
CA LEU A 169 -0.52 0.81 13.47
C LEU A 169 -0.81 -0.68 13.54
N TYR A 170 -1.98 -1.06 13.06
CA TYR A 170 -2.23 -2.43 12.62
C TYR A 170 -2.01 -2.55 11.12
N ALA A 171 -1.56 -3.71 10.67
CA ALA A 171 -1.28 -3.98 9.27
C ALA A 171 -1.70 -5.40 8.88
N TYR A 172 -1.71 -5.63 7.57
CA TYR A 172 -1.83 -6.96 7.00
C TYR A 172 -0.57 -7.79 7.30
N SER A 173 -0.73 -9.11 7.33
CA SER A 173 0.38 -10.03 7.14
C SER A 173 0.88 -10.00 5.69
N LEU A 174 2.11 -10.46 5.46
CA LEU A 174 2.66 -10.59 4.10
C LEU A 174 1.81 -11.57 3.28
N GLU A 175 1.34 -12.63 3.92
CA GLU A 175 0.52 -13.68 3.35
C GLU A 175 -0.83 -13.14 2.85
N THR A 176 -1.49 -12.29 3.63
CA THR A 176 -2.72 -11.61 3.20
C THR A 176 -2.45 -10.69 2.02
N LEU A 177 -1.35 -9.92 2.06
CA LEU A 177 -0.97 -9.03 0.97
C LEU A 177 -0.70 -9.81 -0.34
N ILE A 178 -0.01 -10.94 -0.26
CA ILE A 178 0.25 -11.84 -1.40
C ILE A 178 -1.07 -12.44 -1.90
N ALA A 179 -1.92 -12.94 -1.00
CA ALA A 179 -3.21 -13.55 -1.33
C ALA A 179 -4.12 -12.57 -2.10
N GLU A 180 -4.19 -11.30 -1.68
CA GLU A 180 -4.95 -10.28 -2.40
C GLU A 180 -4.43 -10.01 -3.81
N LYS A 181 -3.12 -9.90 -3.95
CA LYS A 181 -2.46 -9.68 -5.25
C LYS A 181 -2.63 -10.88 -6.16
N PHE A 182 -2.48 -12.07 -5.61
CA PHE A 182 -2.69 -13.31 -6.33
C PHE A 182 -4.14 -13.45 -6.81
N HIS A 183 -5.11 -13.16 -5.94
CA HIS A 183 -6.52 -13.09 -6.35
C HIS A 183 -6.70 -12.12 -7.52
N ALA A 184 -6.15 -10.91 -7.43
CA ALA A 184 -6.25 -9.92 -8.51
C ALA A 184 -5.58 -10.38 -9.81
N MET A 185 -4.50 -11.17 -9.72
CA MET A 185 -3.83 -11.78 -10.87
C MET A 185 -4.71 -12.79 -11.55
N VAL A 186 -5.28 -13.71 -10.78
CA VAL A 186 -6.17 -14.74 -11.31
C VAL A 186 -7.43 -14.10 -11.88
N ASP A 187 -8.10 -13.22 -11.13
CA ASP A 187 -9.34 -12.55 -11.54
C ASP A 187 -9.25 -11.91 -12.92
N ARG A 188 -8.13 -11.22 -13.19
CA ARG A 188 -7.89 -10.54 -14.48
C ARG A 188 -7.34 -11.45 -15.57
N ASP A 189 -6.60 -12.48 -15.18
CA ASP A 189 -5.96 -13.46 -16.06
C ASP A 189 -5.35 -12.84 -17.33
N GLU A 190 -5.81 -13.24 -18.52
CA GLU A 190 -5.36 -12.73 -19.83
C GLU A 190 -5.38 -11.21 -19.96
N SER A 191 -6.37 -10.54 -19.37
CA SER A 191 -6.54 -9.07 -19.46
C SER A 191 -5.67 -8.29 -18.48
N ASN A 192 -4.86 -8.98 -17.66
CA ASN A 192 -4.15 -8.35 -16.56
C ASN A 192 -3.02 -7.43 -17.02
N SER A 193 -3.22 -6.13 -16.80
CA SER A 193 -2.24 -5.06 -17.05
C SER A 193 -1.62 -4.49 -15.77
N ARG A 194 -1.96 -5.02 -14.58
CA ARG A 194 -1.48 -4.52 -13.28
C ARG A 194 -0.06 -5.00 -12.95
N MET A 195 0.91 -4.53 -13.73
CA MET A 195 2.35 -4.88 -13.58
C MET A 195 2.87 -4.68 -12.14
N LYS A 196 2.33 -3.71 -11.40
CA LYS A 196 2.70 -3.46 -10.00
C LYS A 196 2.45 -4.67 -9.09
N ASP A 197 1.39 -5.45 -9.32
CA ASP A 197 1.08 -6.59 -8.46
C ASP A 197 2.09 -7.73 -8.68
N PHE A 198 2.51 -7.97 -9.93
CA PHE A 198 3.57 -8.92 -10.26
C PHE A 198 4.90 -8.52 -9.64
N PHE A 199 5.24 -7.23 -9.73
CA PHE A 199 6.45 -6.69 -9.12
C PHE A 199 6.44 -6.86 -7.60
N ASP A 200 5.35 -6.46 -6.94
CA ASP A 200 5.23 -6.52 -5.49
C ASP A 200 5.33 -7.98 -4.98
N VAL A 201 4.64 -8.93 -5.62
CA VAL A 201 4.72 -10.35 -5.25
C VAL A 201 6.12 -10.92 -5.47
N TYR A 202 6.78 -10.57 -6.59
CA TYR A 202 8.16 -10.99 -6.83
C TYR A 202 9.12 -10.46 -5.76
N GLN A 203 9.01 -9.18 -5.39
CA GLN A 203 9.84 -8.58 -4.34
C GLN A 203 9.61 -9.25 -2.99
N LEU A 204 8.35 -9.56 -2.65
CA LEU A 204 8.01 -10.26 -1.40
C LEU A 204 8.67 -11.64 -1.34
N PHE A 205 8.54 -12.47 -2.36
CA PHE A 205 9.17 -13.80 -2.38
C PHE A 205 10.70 -13.77 -2.47
N THR A 206 11.29 -12.69 -2.97
CA THR A 206 12.75 -12.57 -3.14
C THR A 206 13.43 -12.03 -1.88
N ASN A 207 12.75 -11.17 -1.12
CA ASN A 207 13.37 -10.42 -0.02
C ASN A 207 12.87 -10.81 1.37
N HIS A 208 11.76 -11.56 1.46
CA HIS A 208 11.12 -11.91 2.73
C HIS A 208 10.89 -13.41 2.83
N GLU A 209 10.95 -13.93 4.05
CA GLU A 209 10.50 -15.28 4.35
C GLU A 209 8.98 -15.30 4.44
N ILE A 210 8.35 -16.21 3.70
CA ILE A 210 6.89 -16.34 3.63
C ILE A 210 6.49 -17.68 4.23
N ASP A 211 5.62 -17.64 5.23
CA ASP A 211 5.07 -18.85 5.84
C ASP A 211 4.08 -19.51 4.86
N ARG A 212 4.37 -20.76 4.47
CA ARG A 212 3.61 -21.46 3.43
C ARG A 212 2.25 -21.95 3.90
N ASP A 213 2.12 -22.28 5.19
CA ASP A 213 0.86 -22.74 5.77
C ASP A 213 -0.06 -21.55 5.97
N LEU A 214 0.47 -20.45 6.50
CA LEU A 214 -0.27 -19.21 6.65
C LEU A 214 -0.65 -18.61 5.29
N LEU A 215 0.23 -18.71 4.28
CA LEU A 215 -0.08 -18.29 2.91
C LEU A 215 -1.23 -19.12 2.32
N ALA A 216 -1.26 -20.43 2.57
CA ALA A 216 -2.36 -21.29 2.13
C ALA A 216 -3.69 -20.83 2.74
N GLU A 217 -3.69 -20.54 4.04
CA GLU A 217 -4.86 -20.05 4.77
C GLU A 217 -5.31 -18.69 4.23
N ALA A 218 -4.39 -17.75 4.06
CA ALA A 218 -4.68 -16.41 3.56
C ALA A 218 -5.26 -16.44 2.14
N ILE A 219 -4.71 -17.28 1.25
CA ILE A 219 -5.26 -17.51 -0.09
C ILE A 219 -6.68 -18.07 0.02
N SER A 220 -6.88 -19.11 0.83
CA SER A 220 -8.19 -19.73 1.00
C SER A 220 -9.26 -18.73 1.47
N SER A 221 -8.94 -18.00 2.54
CA SER A 221 -9.82 -16.98 3.13
C SER A 221 -10.13 -15.86 2.15
N THR A 222 -9.12 -15.36 1.42
CA THR A 222 -9.29 -14.29 0.43
C THR A 222 -10.18 -14.74 -0.73
N PHE A 223 -9.94 -15.94 -1.28
CA PHE A 223 -10.66 -16.43 -2.45
C PHE A 223 -12.10 -16.80 -2.10
N LYS A 224 -12.35 -17.39 -0.93
CA LYS A 224 -13.71 -17.62 -0.38
C LYS A 224 -14.47 -16.32 -0.21
N ASN A 225 -13.87 -15.34 0.47
CA ASN A 225 -14.53 -14.06 0.74
C ASN A 225 -14.94 -13.32 -0.55
N ARG A 226 -14.13 -13.46 -1.60
CA ARG A 226 -14.38 -12.85 -2.92
C ARG A 226 -15.19 -13.75 -3.87
N ASN A 227 -15.64 -14.92 -3.41
CA ASN A 227 -16.38 -15.91 -4.20
C ASN A 227 -15.68 -16.28 -5.52
N MET A 228 -14.36 -16.47 -5.48
CA MET A 228 -13.57 -16.80 -6.68
C MET A 228 -13.87 -18.22 -7.16
N PRO A 229 -14.50 -18.42 -8.33
CA PRO A 229 -14.69 -19.76 -8.87
C PRO A 229 -13.37 -20.33 -9.38
N TYR A 230 -13.20 -21.64 -9.23
CA TYR A 230 -12.11 -22.34 -9.90
C TYR A 230 -12.30 -22.30 -11.42
N ARG A 231 -11.20 -22.08 -12.14
CA ARG A 231 -11.12 -22.11 -13.61
C ARG A 231 -9.94 -22.98 -14.03
N GLU A 232 -10.22 -23.89 -14.96
CA GLU A 232 -9.17 -24.68 -15.62
C GLU A 232 -8.39 -23.82 -16.60
N ASN A 233 -7.11 -24.16 -16.83
CA ASN A 233 -6.27 -23.56 -17.87
C ASN A 233 -6.10 -22.04 -17.77
N LEU A 234 -5.79 -21.51 -16.57
CA LEU A 234 -5.46 -20.09 -16.43
C LEU A 234 -4.28 -19.70 -17.33
N ALA A 235 -4.47 -18.66 -18.13
CA ALA A 235 -3.39 -18.12 -18.97
C ALA A 235 -2.21 -17.64 -18.10
N LEU A 236 -2.49 -17.12 -16.91
CA LEU A 236 -1.51 -16.63 -15.92
C LEU A 236 -0.30 -17.55 -15.73
N PHE A 237 -0.47 -18.87 -15.81
CA PHE A 237 0.61 -19.83 -15.56
C PHE A 237 1.23 -20.44 -16.82
N THR A 238 0.85 -19.99 -18.02
CA THR A 238 1.41 -20.48 -19.27
C THR A 238 2.66 -19.71 -19.69
N ASP A 239 3.48 -20.34 -20.55
CA ASP A 239 4.70 -19.71 -21.06
C ASP A 239 4.37 -18.60 -22.05
N GLU A 240 3.24 -18.71 -22.77
CA GLU A 240 2.72 -17.65 -23.66
C GLU A 240 2.40 -16.37 -22.89
N PHE A 241 1.84 -16.49 -21.67
CA PHE A 241 1.57 -15.32 -20.84
C PHE A 241 2.86 -14.60 -20.42
N ALA A 242 3.89 -15.36 -20.05
CA ALA A 242 5.18 -14.80 -19.65
C ALA A 242 5.96 -14.18 -20.83
N THR A 243 5.76 -14.70 -22.05
CA THR A 243 6.48 -14.28 -23.27
C THR A 243 5.68 -13.33 -24.16
N ASP A 244 4.42 -13.01 -23.82
CA ASP A 244 3.58 -12.08 -24.57
C ASP A 244 4.28 -10.73 -24.80
N THR A 245 4.27 -10.29 -26.06
CA THR A 245 5.00 -9.11 -26.51
C THR A 245 4.42 -7.83 -25.88
N MET A 246 3.09 -7.73 -25.82
CA MET A 246 2.42 -6.56 -25.23
C MET A 246 2.67 -6.46 -23.72
N ARG A 247 2.64 -7.60 -23.01
CA ARG A 247 2.97 -7.66 -21.58
C ARG A 247 4.38 -7.20 -21.29
N ASN A 248 5.34 -7.73 -22.04
CA ASN A 248 6.75 -7.42 -21.84
C ASN A 248 7.04 -5.94 -22.13
N MET A 249 6.34 -5.34 -23.10
CA MET A 249 6.38 -3.88 -23.28
C MET A 249 5.79 -3.14 -22.08
N GLY A 250 4.62 -3.57 -21.58
CA GLY A 250 4.00 -3.00 -20.39
C GLY A 250 4.87 -3.09 -19.14
N TRP A 251 5.54 -4.22 -18.93
CA TRP A 251 6.48 -4.46 -17.85
C TRP A 251 7.69 -3.52 -17.91
N LYS A 252 8.34 -3.41 -19.08
CA LYS A 252 9.46 -2.48 -19.28
C LYS A 252 9.03 -1.02 -19.06
N ALA A 253 7.86 -0.64 -19.56
CA ALA A 253 7.31 0.69 -19.33
C ALA A 253 7.03 0.95 -17.83
N PHE A 254 6.52 -0.06 -17.12
CA PHE A 254 6.30 0.00 -15.68
C PHE A 254 7.60 0.20 -14.90
N LEU A 255 8.63 -0.63 -15.13
CA LEU A 255 9.94 -0.49 -14.47
C LEU A 255 10.57 0.89 -14.72
N LYS A 256 10.47 1.41 -15.96
CA LYS A 256 10.91 2.76 -16.29
C LYS A 256 10.13 3.83 -15.53
N LYS A 257 8.80 3.69 -15.42
CA LYS A 257 7.92 4.63 -14.70
C LYS A 257 8.30 4.72 -13.21
N ILE A 258 8.58 3.58 -12.57
CA ILE A 258 9.00 3.56 -11.17
C ILE A 258 10.49 3.89 -10.98
N ARG A 259 11.24 4.09 -12.08
CA ARG A 259 12.70 4.30 -12.10
C ARG A 259 13.46 3.20 -11.37
N TRP A 260 13.02 1.96 -11.55
CA TRP A 260 13.70 0.81 -10.98
C TRP A 260 15.08 0.64 -11.62
N LYS A 261 16.11 0.42 -10.81
CA LYS A 261 17.51 0.42 -11.27
C LYS A 261 17.90 -0.89 -11.94
N GLU A 262 17.35 -1.99 -11.45
CA GLU A 262 17.69 -3.33 -11.94
C GLU A 262 16.81 -3.68 -13.14
N GLN A 263 17.42 -4.31 -14.13
CA GLN A 263 16.65 -4.91 -15.20
C GLN A 263 16.18 -6.28 -14.73
N ILE A 264 14.87 -6.45 -14.67
CA ILE A 264 14.24 -7.73 -14.33
C ILE A 264 13.38 -8.10 -15.53
N ASP A 265 13.61 -9.26 -16.12
CA ASP A 265 12.77 -9.74 -17.21
C ASP A 265 11.45 -10.30 -16.66
N PHE A 266 10.35 -10.05 -17.37
CA PHE A 266 9.03 -10.47 -16.90
C PHE A 266 8.90 -11.99 -16.76
N SER A 267 9.61 -12.75 -17.60
CA SER A 267 9.68 -14.21 -17.51
C SER A 267 10.28 -14.70 -16.19
N VAL A 268 11.28 -13.99 -15.63
CA VAL A 268 11.87 -14.31 -14.32
C VAL A 268 10.85 -14.09 -13.20
N VAL A 269 10.10 -12.99 -13.28
CA VAL A 269 9.01 -12.67 -12.35
C VAL A 269 7.93 -13.74 -12.39
N MET A 270 7.50 -14.13 -13.60
CA MET A 270 6.48 -15.15 -13.78
C MET A 270 6.94 -16.53 -13.32
N LYS A 271 8.21 -16.88 -13.54
CA LYS A 271 8.79 -18.12 -13.01
C LYS A 271 8.68 -18.18 -11.48
N CYS A 272 9.11 -17.12 -10.79
CA CYS A 272 8.98 -17.01 -9.34
C CYS A 272 7.51 -17.13 -8.88
N ILE A 273 6.59 -16.41 -9.52
CA ILE A 273 5.16 -16.48 -9.20
C ILE A 273 4.61 -17.89 -9.40
N LYS A 274 4.94 -18.55 -10.51
CA LYS A 274 4.48 -19.90 -10.84
C LYS A 274 4.98 -20.92 -9.80
N GLU A 275 6.28 -20.91 -9.50
CA GLU A 275 6.90 -21.79 -8.51
C GLU A 275 6.29 -21.62 -7.10
N ASN A 276 5.92 -20.39 -6.74
CA ASN A 276 5.43 -20.08 -5.40
C ASN A 276 3.91 -20.16 -5.23
N LEU A 277 3.13 -19.92 -6.29
CA LEU A 277 1.68 -19.72 -6.17
C LEU A 277 0.83 -20.72 -6.95
N GLN A 278 1.34 -21.33 -8.03
CA GLN A 278 0.53 -22.22 -8.87
C GLN A 278 -0.04 -23.42 -8.09
N VAL A 279 0.77 -23.98 -7.18
CA VAL A 279 0.38 -25.12 -6.35
C VAL A 279 -0.91 -24.88 -5.55
N TYR A 280 -1.17 -23.64 -5.12
CA TYR A 280 -2.37 -23.31 -4.36
C TYR A 280 -3.61 -23.26 -5.25
N TRP A 281 -3.46 -22.82 -6.51
CA TRP A 281 -4.54 -22.84 -7.50
C TRP A 281 -4.92 -24.27 -7.89
N ASP A 282 -3.91 -25.10 -8.20
CA ASP A 282 -4.11 -26.48 -8.67
C ASP A 282 -4.77 -27.37 -7.61
N LYS A 283 -4.46 -27.12 -6.33
CA LYS A 283 -5.07 -27.83 -5.18
C LYS A 283 -6.54 -27.46 -4.94
N LYS A 284 -7.09 -26.44 -5.62
CA LYS A 284 -8.45 -25.93 -5.37
C LYS A 284 -8.67 -25.61 -3.89
N ALA A 285 -7.69 -24.94 -3.27
CA ALA A 285 -7.57 -24.83 -1.82
C ALA A 285 -8.59 -23.86 -1.16
N TRP A 286 -9.80 -23.70 -1.71
CA TRP A 286 -10.83 -22.82 -1.17
C TRP A 286 -12.25 -23.30 -1.49
#